data_AF-A0A2S0ML52-F1
#
_entry.id   AF-A0A2S0ML52-F1
#
_cell.length_a   1.000
_cell.length_b   1.000
_cell.length_c   1.000
_cell.angle_alpha   90.00
_cell.angle_beta   90.00
_cell.angle_gamma   90.00
#
_symmetry.space_group_name_H-M   'P 1'
#
loop_
_entity.id
_entity.type
_entity.pdbx_description
1 polymer ?
#
loop_
_entity_poly.entity_id
_entity_poly.type
_entity_poly.pdbx_seq_one_letter_code
_entity_poly.pdbx_strand_id
1 'polypeptide(L)'
;MAEIVEEWAGKERLFRLNFGLVLDLEEATGEAIGRIFMRVAGGSYRAADIYHTIRLALIGGGASIIDAKRLLEAHFDTRPYVENASLAGAILASLMVGVEGNESDEPAEPEKIRFSEVSQICREFNLSPQELRDMRYPDFVNMVRGFNAGSKRQAEHITDDEFMDILNRYEPEALQ
;
A
#
# COMPACT_ATOMS: atom_id res chain seq x y z
N MET A 1 -2.29 -10.84 -9.13
CA MET A 1 -3.34 -11.69 -8.50
C MET A 1 -3.44 -11.28 -7.04
N ALA A 2 -4.63 -11.34 -6.45
CA ALA A 2 -4.86 -10.92 -5.08
C ALA A 2 -4.21 -11.91 -4.10
N GLU A 3 -3.08 -11.52 -3.53
CA GLU A 3 -2.35 -12.31 -2.54
C GLU A 3 -1.72 -11.41 -1.49
N ILE A 4 -1.69 -11.90 -0.26
CA ILE A 4 -1.01 -11.25 0.87
C ILE A 4 -0.25 -12.32 1.65
N VAL A 5 0.86 -11.90 2.28
CA VAL A 5 1.61 -12.73 3.23
C VAL A 5 1.44 -12.09 4.60
N GLU A 6 0.92 -12.85 5.55
CA GLU A 6 0.64 -12.36 6.91
C GLU A 6 1.01 -13.42 7.94
N GLU A 7 1.43 -12.99 9.14
CA GLU A 7 1.65 -13.91 10.25
C GLU A 7 0.31 -14.35 10.85
N TRP A 8 -0.01 -15.64 10.73
CA TRP A 8 -1.22 -16.21 11.31
C TRP A 8 -1.02 -17.64 11.79
N ALA A 9 -1.58 -17.95 12.96
CA ALA A 9 -1.32 -19.20 13.67
C ALA A 9 0.17 -19.46 13.94
N GLY A 10 0.92 -18.39 14.25
CA GLY A 10 2.34 -18.43 14.66
C GLY A 10 3.33 -18.71 13.54
N LYS A 11 2.93 -18.50 12.28
CA LYS A 11 3.78 -18.62 11.09
C LYS A 11 3.33 -17.62 10.03
N GLU A 12 4.27 -17.17 9.20
CA GLU A 12 3.93 -16.48 7.96
C GLU A 12 3.20 -17.43 7.00
N ARG A 13 2.13 -16.93 6.39
CA ARG A 13 1.29 -17.69 5.49
C ARG A 13 0.91 -16.84 4.29
N LEU A 14 0.96 -17.47 3.13
CA LEU A 14 0.38 -16.92 1.92
C LEU A 14 -1.14 -17.11 1.97
N PHE A 15 -1.86 -16.04 1.70
CA PHE A 15 -3.30 -16.01 1.51
C PHE A 15 -3.59 -15.54 0.11
N ARG A 16 -4.36 -16.31 -0.65
CA ARG A 16 -4.68 -15.96 -2.05
C ARG A 16 -6.10 -16.37 -2.40
N LEU A 17 -6.86 -15.45 -2.99
CA LEU A 17 -8.17 -15.73 -3.57
C LEU A 17 -8.07 -15.62 -5.09
N ASN A 18 -8.15 -16.77 -5.76
CA ASN A 18 -8.32 -16.82 -7.21
C ASN A 18 -9.82 -16.82 -7.57
N PHE A 19 -10.14 -16.67 -8.86
CA PHE A 19 -11.53 -16.59 -9.31
C PHE A 19 -12.40 -17.77 -8.86
N GLY A 20 -11.89 -19.00 -8.92
CA GLY A 20 -12.63 -20.18 -8.47
C GLY A 20 -12.96 -20.13 -6.98
N LEU A 21 -12.00 -19.74 -6.15
CA LEU A 21 -12.19 -19.61 -4.71
C LEU A 21 -13.10 -18.44 -4.33
N VAL A 22 -13.20 -17.41 -5.17
CA VAL A 22 -14.19 -16.34 -5.02
C VAL A 22 -15.60 -16.89 -5.23
N LEU A 23 -15.81 -17.71 -6.27
CA LEU A 23 -17.10 -18.37 -6.49
C LEU A 23 -17.45 -19.32 -5.33
N ASP A 24 -16.48 -20.10 -4.85
CA ASP A 24 -16.65 -20.99 -3.69
C ASP A 24 -17.02 -20.19 -2.42
N LEU A 25 -16.49 -18.97 -2.26
CA LEU A 25 -16.80 -18.09 -1.14
C LEU A 25 -18.23 -17.55 -1.23
N GLU A 26 -18.65 -17.12 -2.42
CA GLU A 26 -20.02 -16.68 -2.67
C GLU A 26 -21.02 -17.81 -2.42
N GLU A 27 -20.71 -19.03 -2.85
CA GLU A 27 -21.53 -20.22 -2.59
C GLU A 27 -21.61 -20.55 -1.10
N ALA A 28 -20.46 -20.57 -0.41
CA ALA A 28 -20.40 -20.89 1.01
C ALA A 28 -21.13 -19.89 1.91
N THR A 29 -21.19 -18.61 1.50
CA THR A 29 -21.83 -17.54 2.27
C THR A 29 -23.24 -17.21 1.81
N GLY A 30 -23.61 -17.63 0.58
CA GLY A 30 -24.89 -17.31 -0.05
C GLY A 30 -25.00 -15.84 -0.47
N GLU A 31 -23.89 -15.12 -0.61
CA GLU A 31 -23.85 -13.67 -0.79
C GLU A 31 -22.78 -13.28 -1.83
N ALA A 32 -23.03 -12.20 -2.57
CA ALA A 32 -22.06 -11.71 -3.55
C ALA A 32 -20.79 -11.14 -2.87
N ILE A 33 -19.63 -11.29 -3.51
CA ILE A 33 -18.32 -10.92 -2.97
C ILE A 33 -18.25 -9.46 -2.51
N GLY A 34 -18.87 -8.55 -3.26
CA GLY A 34 -18.94 -7.13 -2.90
C GLY A 34 -19.74 -6.88 -1.62
N ARG A 35 -20.80 -7.66 -1.35
CA ARG A 35 -21.57 -7.56 -0.10
C ARG A 35 -20.76 -8.09 1.08
N ILE A 36 -20.05 -9.20 0.88
CA ILE A 36 -19.15 -9.76 1.90
C ILE A 36 -18.10 -8.71 2.27
N PHE A 37 -17.40 -8.15 1.27
CA PHE A 37 -16.40 -7.10 1.48
C PHE A 37 -16.94 -5.91 2.27
N MET A 38 -18.09 -5.36 1.88
CA MET A 38 -18.68 -4.20 2.56
C MET A 38 -19.09 -4.51 4.02
N ARG A 39 -19.61 -5.72 4.29
CA ARG A 39 -19.91 -6.14 5.67
C ARG A 39 -18.66 -6.27 6.52
N VAL A 40 -17.61 -6.88 5.97
CA VAL A 40 -16.33 -7.07 6.67
C VAL A 40 -15.67 -5.72 6.96
N ALA A 41 -15.53 -4.87 5.95
CA ALA A 41 -14.98 -3.53 6.10
C ALA A 41 -15.81 -2.64 7.05
N GLY A 42 -17.13 -2.77 7.01
CA GLY A 42 -18.05 -2.02 7.86
C GLY A 42 -18.30 -2.60 9.25
N GLY A 43 -17.67 -3.71 9.63
CA GLY A 43 -17.84 -4.32 10.96
C GLY A 43 -19.17 -5.04 11.19
N SER A 44 -20.01 -5.21 10.17
CA SER A 44 -21.34 -5.86 10.24
C SER A 44 -21.33 -7.28 9.68
N TYR A 45 -20.18 -7.94 9.78
CA TYR A 45 -19.93 -9.26 9.22
C TYR A 45 -20.50 -10.40 10.07
N ARG A 46 -20.81 -11.51 9.39
CA ARG A 46 -21.11 -12.80 10.04
C ARG A 46 -19.80 -13.53 10.32
N ALA A 47 -19.76 -14.36 11.35
CA ALA A 47 -18.60 -15.24 11.60
C ALA A 47 -18.26 -16.10 10.37
N ALA A 48 -19.28 -16.55 9.62
CA ALA A 48 -19.12 -17.27 8.37
C ALA A 48 -18.38 -16.47 7.29
N ASP A 49 -18.61 -15.16 7.18
CA ASP A 49 -17.92 -14.28 6.23
C ASP A 49 -16.40 -14.35 6.47
N ILE A 50 -15.99 -14.27 7.74
CA ILE A 50 -14.58 -14.29 8.15
C ILE A 50 -13.99 -15.69 8.01
N TYR A 51 -14.70 -16.71 8.52
CA TYR A 51 -14.24 -18.10 8.53
C TYR A 51 -13.97 -18.61 7.11
N HIS A 52 -14.93 -18.45 6.19
CA HIS A 52 -14.80 -18.95 4.83
C HIS A 52 -13.75 -18.18 4.04
N THR A 53 -13.63 -16.85 4.25
CA THR A 53 -12.61 -16.02 3.60
C THR A 53 -11.21 -16.51 3.96
N ILE A 54 -10.88 -16.64 5.24
CA ILE A 54 -9.54 -17.09 5.68
C ILE A 54 -9.27 -18.52 5.21
N ARG A 55 -10.25 -19.43 5.35
CA ARG A 55 -10.11 -20.84 4.96
C ARG A 55 -9.81 -21.00 3.47
N LEU A 56 -10.57 -20.34 2.60
CA LEU A 56 -10.39 -20.44 1.16
C LEU A 56 -9.10 -19.75 0.72
N ALA A 57 -8.74 -18.63 1.34
CA ALA A 57 -7.50 -17.93 1.04
C ALA A 57 -6.26 -18.74 1.43
N LEU A 58 -6.28 -19.49 2.55
CA LEU A 58 -5.22 -20.44 2.91
C LEU A 58 -5.06 -21.53 1.85
N ILE A 59 -6.17 -22.06 1.34
CA ILE A 59 -6.15 -23.08 0.29
C ILE A 59 -5.55 -22.52 -0.99
N GLY A 60 -5.94 -21.31 -1.40
CA GLY A 60 -5.35 -20.64 -2.56
C GLY A 60 -3.88 -20.27 -2.38
N GLY A 61 -3.44 -20.09 -1.13
CA GLY A 61 -2.04 -19.89 -0.73
C GLY A 61 -1.21 -21.18 -0.66
N GLY A 62 -1.81 -22.35 -0.91
CA GLY A 62 -1.11 -23.63 -0.99
C GLY A 62 -1.32 -24.57 0.21
N ALA A 63 -2.12 -24.19 1.20
CA ALA A 63 -2.51 -25.12 2.27
C ALA A 63 -3.44 -26.21 1.73
N SER A 64 -3.31 -27.44 2.21
CA SER A 64 -4.28 -28.49 1.89
C SER A 64 -5.65 -28.19 2.52
N ILE A 65 -6.73 -28.74 1.96
CA ILE A 65 -8.10 -28.58 2.51
C ILE A 65 -8.18 -29.03 3.97
N ILE A 66 -7.48 -30.12 4.30
CA ILE A 66 -7.45 -30.70 5.65
C ILE A 66 -6.66 -29.78 6.58
N ASP A 67 -5.51 -29.27 6.14
CA ASP A 67 -4.68 -28.39 6.96
C ASP A 67 -5.35 -27.05 7.21
N ALA A 68 -5.97 -26.44 6.18
CA ALA A 68 -6.74 -25.22 6.34
C ALA A 68 -7.86 -25.40 7.37
N LYS A 69 -8.62 -26.50 7.28
CA LYS A 69 -9.66 -26.82 8.27
C LYS A 69 -9.09 -26.95 9.69
N ARG A 70 -8.02 -27.74 9.87
CA ARG A 70 -7.36 -27.93 11.17
C ARG A 70 -6.85 -26.62 11.77
N LEU A 71 -6.24 -25.76 10.94
CA LEU A 71 -5.75 -24.47 11.39
C LEU A 71 -6.88 -23.56 11.86
N LEU A 72 -7.99 -23.51 11.11
CA LEU A 72 -9.17 -22.74 11.51
C LEU A 72 -9.77 -23.28 12.81
N GLU A 73 -9.93 -24.60 12.95
CA GLU A 73 -10.44 -25.21 14.20
C GLU A 73 -9.55 -24.92 15.40
N ALA A 74 -8.22 -24.91 15.21
CA ALA A 74 -7.27 -24.70 16.29
C ALA A 74 -7.07 -23.22 16.66
N HIS A 75 -7.29 -22.28 15.73
CA HIS A 75 -6.88 -20.88 15.94
C HIS A 75 -8.00 -19.85 15.80
N PHE A 76 -9.07 -20.13 15.06
CA PHE A 76 -10.09 -19.13 14.74
C PHE A 76 -10.83 -18.61 15.97
N ASP A 77 -11.24 -19.49 16.88
CA ASP A 77 -11.98 -19.12 18.10
C ASP A 77 -11.06 -18.88 19.31
N THR A 78 -9.74 -19.03 19.14
CA THR A 78 -8.74 -18.81 20.21
C THR A 78 -8.26 -17.36 20.29
N ARG A 79 -8.69 -16.52 19.34
CA ARG A 79 -8.28 -15.12 19.20
C ARG A 79 -9.51 -14.22 19.18
N PRO A 80 -9.37 -12.92 19.54
CA PRO A 80 -10.41 -11.94 19.33
C PRO A 80 -10.93 -11.95 17.89
N TYR A 81 -12.25 -11.96 17.71
CA TYR A 81 -12.89 -12.02 16.39
C TYR A 81 -12.48 -10.86 15.48
N VAL A 82 -12.16 -9.70 16.09
CA VAL A 82 -11.68 -8.52 15.37
C VAL A 82 -10.36 -8.76 14.64
N GLU A 83 -9.44 -9.56 15.20
CA GLU A 83 -8.16 -9.86 14.54
C GLU A 83 -8.37 -10.69 13.27
N ASN A 84 -9.21 -11.72 13.36
CA ASN A 84 -9.56 -12.52 12.19
C ASN A 84 -10.33 -11.69 11.16
N ALA A 85 -11.19 -10.77 11.62
CA ALA A 85 -11.90 -9.87 10.72
C ALA A 85 -10.97 -8.89 10.00
N SER A 86 -9.96 -8.37 10.68
CA SER A 86 -8.91 -7.54 10.07
C SER A 86 -8.16 -8.32 8.98
N LEU A 87 -7.75 -9.57 9.26
CA LEU A 87 -7.10 -10.42 8.26
C LEU A 87 -8.02 -10.70 7.06
N ALA A 88 -9.27 -11.09 7.30
CA ALA A 88 -10.23 -11.31 6.22
C ALA A 88 -10.48 -10.03 5.40
N GLY A 89 -10.52 -8.87 6.06
CA GLY A 89 -10.63 -7.56 5.42
C GLY A 89 -9.44 -7.27 4.49
N ALA A 90 -8.21 -7.52 4.94
CA ALA A 90 -7.00 -7.36 4.12
C ALA A 90 -7.01 -8.28 2.89
N ILE A 91 -7.41 -9.54 3.08
CA ILE A 91 -7.55 -10.52 1.97
C ILE A 91 -8.56 -10.00 0.94
N LEU A 92 -9.75 -9.57 1.38
CA LEU A 92 -10.79 -9.07 0.48
C LEU A 92 -10.41 -7.73 -0.16
N ALA A 93 -9.73 -6.84 0.55
CA ALA A 93 -9.24 -5.59 0.00
C ALA A 93 -8.23 -5.83 -1.14
N SER A 94 -7.30 -6.78 -0.95
CA SER A 94 -6.33 -7.17 -1.99
C SER A 94 -7.01 -7.68 -3.27
N LEU A 95 -8.21 -8.26 -3.14
CA LEU A 95 -9.04 -8.71 -4.26
C LEU A 95 -9.74 -7.56 -4.97
N MET A 96 -10.27 -6.60 -4.21
CA MET A 96 -11.12 -5.52 -4.74
C MET A 96 -10.33 -4.35 -5.31
N VAL A 97 -9.23 -3.97 -4.66
CA VAL A 97 -8.43 -2.78 -5.00
C VAL A 97 -7.13 -3.18 -5.70
N GLY A 98 -6.71 -4.43 -5.57
CA GLY A 98 -5.35 -4.85 -5.88
C GLY A 98 -4.43 -4.60 -4.69
N VAL A 99 -3.22 -5.16 -4.74
CA VAL A 99 -2.19 -4.90 -3.74
C VAL A 99 -1.57 -3.54 -4.07
N GLU A 100 -2.07 -2.46 -3.47
CA GLU A 100 -1.17 -1.35 -3.14
C GLU A 100 -0.26 -1.91 -2.04
N GLY A 101 1.04 -2.00 -2.34
CA GLY A 101 2.01 -2.68 -1.48
C GLY A 101 1.89 -2.20 -0.05
N ASN A 102 1.33 -3.04 0.82
CA ASN A 102 1.45 -2.82 2.25
C ASN A 102 2.94 -2.85 2.56
N GLU A 103 3.45 -1.70 2.98
CA GLU A 103 4.76 -1.50 3.58
C GLU A 103 4.94 -2.54 4.68
N SER A 104 5.53 -3.66 4.31
CA SER A 104 6.14 -4.58 5.25
C SER A 104 7.36 -3.84 5.77
N ASP A 105 7.57 -3.84 7.08
CA ASP A 105 8.78 -3.32 7.76
C ASP A 105 10.04 -4.16 7.41
N GLU A 106 10.24 -4.47 6.14
CA GLU A 106 11.53 -4.87 5.57
C GLU A 106 12.14 -3.65 4.86
N PRO A 107 13.47 -3.43 4.93
CA PRO A 107 14.09 -2.29 4.31
C PRO A 107 13.82 -2.34 2.80
N ALA A 108 12.94 -1.43 2.34
CA ALA A 108 12.51 -1.33 0.95
C ALA A 108 13.68 -1.45 -0.01
N GLU A 109 13.59 -2.34 -0.99
CA GLU A 109 14.46 -2.27 -2.16
C GLU A 109 14.34 -0.85 -2.73
N PRO A 110 15.47 -0.14 -2.97
CA PRO A 110 15.41 1.26 -3.31
C PRO A 110 14.59 1.45 -4.58
N GLU A 111 13.48 2.17 -4.43
CA GLU A 111 12.60 2.53 -5.52
C GLU A 111 13.43 3.16 -6.64
N LYS A 112 13.21 2.72 -7.89
CA LYS A 112 13.97 3.22 -9.04
C LYS A 112 13.70 4.72 -9.17
N ILE A 113 14.68 5.55 -8.82
CA ILE A 113 14.59 7.01 -8.89
C ILE A 113 14.14 7.42 -10.30
N ARG A 114 13.08 8.22 -10.39
CA ARG A 114 12.55 8.65 -11.69
C ARG A 114 13.48 9.68 -12.31
N PHE A 115 13.62 9.64 -13.64
CA PHE A 115 14.49 10.59 -14.36
C PHE A 115 14.11 12.06 -14.10
N SER A 116 12.82 12.34 -13.89
CA SER A 116 12.31 13.67 -13.51
C SER A 116 12.84 14.15 -12.16
N GLU A 117 13.01 13.26 -11.18
CA GLU A 117 13.54 13.59 -9.85
C GLU A 117 15.04 13.86 -9.93
N VAL A 118 15.78 13.02 -10.65
CA VAL A 118 17.22 13.26 -10.90
C VAL A 118 17.42 14.62 -11.60
N SER A 119 16.57 14.94 -12.57
CA SER A 119 16.63 16.21 -13.30
C SER A 119 16.32 17.43 -12.42
N GLN A 120 15.42 17.30 -11.45
CA GLN A 120 15.13 18.36 -10.47
C GLN A 120 16.30 18.57 -9.51
N ILE A 121 16.87 17.48 -9.00
CA ILE A 121 18.06 17.53 -8.13
C ILE A 121 19.22 18.23 -8.88
N CYS A 122 19.45 17.89 -10.15
CA CYS A 122 20.53 18.55 -10.92
C CYS A 122 20.32 20.05 -11.06
N ARG A 123 19.07 20.51 -11.22
CA ARG A 123 18.76 21.95 -11.29
C ARG A 123 18.93 22.63 -9.94
N GLU A 124 18.44 22.03 -8.87
CA GLU A 124 18.47 22.60 -7.52
C GLU A 124 19.91 22.75 -7.00
N PHE A 125 20.75 21.76 -7.27
CA PHE A 125 22.16 21.77 -6.87
C PHE A 125 23.08 22.40 -7.93
N ASN A 126 22.53 22.97 -9.00
CA ASN A 126 23.27 23.55 -10.14
C ASN A 126 24.37 22.61 -10.69
N LEU A 127 24.08 21.32 -10.76
CA LEU A 127 25.00 20.29 -11.23
C LEU A 127 24.87 20.10 -12.73
N SER A 128 26.01 20.10 -13.43
CA SER A 128 26.03 19.71 -14.82
C SER A 128 25.88 18.18 -14.99
N PRO A 129 25.38 17.71 -16.15
CA PRO A 129 25.29 16.27 -16.43
C PRO A 129 26.62 15.53 -16.37
N GLN A 130 27.73 16.22 -16.60
CA GLN A 130 29.07 15.63 -16.55
C GLN A 130 29.54 15.47 -15.10
N GLU A 131 29.32 16.46 -14.24
CA GLU A 131 29.63 16.36 -12.81
C GLU A 131 28.82 15.25 -12.12
N LEU A 132 27.55 15.08 -12.51
CA LEU A 132 26.73 13.97 -12.02
C LEU A 132 27.31 12.61 -12.42
N ARG A 133 27.81 12.48 -13.66
CA ARG A 133 28.40 11.24 -14.17
C ARG A 133 29.71 10.89 -13.46
N ASP A 134 30.49 11.90 -13.10
CA ASP A 134 31.78 11.73 -12.41
C ASP A 134 31.62 11.62 -10.88
N MET A 135 30.40 11.78 -10.36
CA MET A 135 30.08 11.66 -8.95
C MET A 135 30.11 10.22 -8.46
N ARG A 136 30.67 10.00 -7.27
CA ARG A 136 30.65 8.67 -6.64
C ARG A 136 29.26 8.36 -6.11
N TYR A 137 28.87 7.10 -6.23
CA TYR A 137 27.57 6.62 -5.79
C TYR A 137 27.20 7.01 -4.33
N PRO A 138 28.09 6.92 -3.32
CA PRO A 138 27.76 7.34 -1.96
C PRO A 138 27.48 8.85 -1.83
N ASP A 139 28.20 9.68 -2.59
CA ASP A 139 28.02 11.13 -2.60
C ASP A 139 26.66 11.49 -3.22
N PHE A 140 26.28 10.80 -4.30
CA PHE A 140 24.96 10.91 -4.92
C PHE A 140 23.83 10.48 -3.96
N VAL A 141 23.99 9.36 -3.25
CA VAL A 141 22.98 8.88 -2.28
C VAL A 141 22.79 9.88 -1.14
N ASN A 142 23.87 10.46 -0.61
CA ASN A 142 23.78 11.47 0.44
C ASN A 142 23.07 12.74 -0.03
N MET A 143 23.35 13.16 -1.26
CA MET A 143 22.67 14.30 -1.89
C MET A 143 21.17 14.04 -2.09
N VAL A 144 20.79 12.87 -2.60
CA VAL A 144 19.38 12.47 -2.77
C VAL A 144 18.66 12.43 -1.41
N ARG A 145 19.31 11.89 -0.38
CA ARG A 145 18.77 11.89 1.00
C ARG A 145 18.57 13.30 1.53
N GLY A 146 19.54 14.20 1.29
CA GLY A 146 19.43 15.61 1.66
C GLY A 146 18.27 16.33 0.96
N PHE A 147 18.10 16.09 -0.34
CA PHE A 147 16.99 16.62 -1.12
C PHE A 147 15.63 16.13 -0.60
N ASN A 148 15.49 14.82 -0.35
CA ASN A 148 14.25 14.24 0.19
C ASN A 148 13.94 14.70 1.63
N ALA A 149 14.97 14.99 2.44
CA ALA A 149 14.79 15.56 3.76
C ALA A 149 14.35 17.04 3.70
N GLY A 150 14.79 17.78 2.68
CA GLY A 150 14.41 19.18 2.43
C GLY A 150 13.03 19.35 1.78
N SER A 151 12.62 18.44 0.89
CA SER A 151 11.35 18.52 0.16
C SER A 151 10.09 18.29 1.02
N LYS A 152 10.25 17.78 2.24
CA LYS A 152 9.16 17.66 3.23
C LYS A 152 8.70 18.99 3.83
N ARG A 153 9.45 20.10 3.65
CA ARG A 153 8.87 21.43 3.88
C ARG A 153 7.98 21.74 2.69
N GLN A 154 6.69 21.48 2.85
CA GLN A 154 5.62 21.95 1.96
C GLN A 154 5.98 23.35 1.44
N ALA A 155 6.06 23.50 0.11
CA ALA A 155 5.86 24.80 -0.47
C ALA A 155 4.48 25.25 0.01
N GLU A 156 4.43 26.31 0.82
CA GLU A 156 3.16 26.92 1.20
C GLU A 156 2.42 27.23 -0.11
N HIS A 157 1.21 26.69 -0.24
CA HIS A 157 0.34 27.02 -1.36
C HIS A 157 0.04 28.51 -1.23
N ILE A 158 0.76 29.34 -1.99
CA ILE A 158 0.38 30.73 -2.16
C ILE A 158 -1.01 30.73 -2.79
N THR A 159 -1.93 31.47 -2.17
CA THR A 159 -3.28 31.60 -2.71
C THR A 159 -3.25 32.42 -3.99
N ASP A 160 -4.24 32.26 -4.87
CA ASP A 160 -4.33 33.06 -6.13
C ASP A 160 -4.28 34.56 -5.83
N ASP A 161 -4.87 35.00 -4.71
CA ASP A 161 -4.84 36.38 -4.25
C ASP A 161 -3.42 36.83 -3.83
N GLU A 162 -2.66 35.97 -3.13
CA GLU A 162 -1.25 36.26 -2.78
C GLU A 162 -0.34 36.29 -4.01
N PHE A 163 -0.58 35.42 -4.99
CA PHE A 163 0.15 35.43 -6.25
C PHE A 163 -0.10 36.73 -7.03
N MET A 164 -1.35 37.19 -7.08
CA MET A 164 -1.70 38.47 -7.72
C MET A 164 -1.13 39.68 -6.97
N ASP A 165 -1.08 39.64 -5.64
CA ASP A 165 -0.48 40.71 -4.84
C ASP A 165 1.05 40.80 -5.00
N ILE A 166 1.71 39.64 -5.19
CA ILE A 166 3.14 39.57 -5.53
C ILE A 166 3.40 40.14 -6.93
N LEU A 167 2.55 39.80 -7.91
CA LEU A 167 2.65 40.35 -9.28
C LEU A 167 2.42 41.86 -9.31
N ASN A 168 1.43 42.37 -8.56
CA ASN A 168 1.16 43.81 -8.46
C ASN A 168 2.29 44.58 -7.75
N ARG A 169 2.97 43.97 -6.76
CA ARG A 169 4.17 44.54 -6.12
C ARG A 169 5.39 44.55 -7.03
N TYR A 170 5.38 43.76 -8.10
CA TYR A 170 6.41 43.68 -9.12
C TYR A 170 5.99 44.33 -10.45
N GLU A 171 5.08 45.30 -10.43
CA GLU A 171 5.02 46.32 -11.48
C GLU A 171 6.13 47.37 -11.22
N PRO A 172 7.22 47.41 -12.00
CA PRO A 172 8.08 48.56 -12.00
C PRO A 172 7.26 49.71 -12.58
N GLU A 173 6.89 50.62 -11.70
CA GLU A 173 6.23 51.90 -11.93
C GLU A 173 6.19 52.32 -13.40
N ALA A 174 4.97 52.55 -13.90
CA ALA A 174 4.73 53.64 -14.82
C ALA A 174 5.15 54.96 -14.14
N LEU A 175 6.45 55.23 -14.14
CA LEU A 175 7.08 56.52 -13.89
C LEU A 175 8.25 56.67 -14.87
N GLN A 176 7.92 56.65 -16.17
CA GLN A 176 8.04 57.81 -17.05
C GLN A 176 7.30 57.59 -18.38
#